data_AF-A0A1Q3BN94-F1
#
_entry.id   AF-A0A1Q3BN94-F1
#
_cell.length_a   1.000
_cell.length_b   1.000
_cell.length_c   1.000
_cell.angle_alpha   90.00
_cell.angle_beta   90.00
_cell.angle_gamma   90.00
#
_symmetry.space_group_name_H-M   'P 1'
#
loop_
_entity.id
_entity.type
_entity.pdbx_description
1 polymer ?
#
loop_
_entity_poly.entity_id
_entity_poly.type
_entity_poly.pdbx_seq_one_letter_code
_entity_poly.pdbx_strand_id
1 'polypeptide(L)'
;ERRNWFKPLPWEEELHKASKGTVVSLKNLDPSFTSSEVEDLVWHAFKVSVEAKMIQRSTFSSPHYGEALVVFKSTDAPESVLSKLRKECLMLADGRIVFGERPTLREFNKPASFVGHLVIDKNRSQRQHKEKSAVSTSHFSQSNTIEYDLAMDWRVLQERSDKWWTLLHEEQAKQIQRGQSLLRLKCNTT
;
A
#
# COMPACT_ATOMS: atom_id res chain seq x y z
N GLU A 1 5.70 -39.35 -15.62
CA GLU A 1 5.03 -38.05 -15.38
C GLU A 1 5.63 -37.37 -14.17
N ARG A 2 6.36 -36.25 -14.34
CA ARG A 2 6.93 -35.46 -13.23
C ARG A 2 6.01 -34.26 -12.94
N ARG A 3 5.10 -34.39 -11.97
CA ARG A 3 4.19 -33.31 -11.57
C ARG A 3 4.86 -32.42 -10.53
N ASN A 4 5.20 -31.18 -10.95
CA ASN A 4 5.34 -29.93 -10.20
C ASN A 4 5.64 -30.04 -8.69
N TRP A 5 6.92 -30.00 -8.30
CA TRP A 5 7.37 -29.89 -6.91
C TRP A 5 7.84 -28.48 -6.51
N PHE A 6 7.76 -27.50 -7.41
CA PHE A 6 8.12 -26.12 -7.09
C PHE A 6 6.87 -25.37 -6.62
N LYS A 7 6.79 -25.12 -5.31
CA LYS A 7 5.88 -24.09 -4.79
C LYS A 7 6.32 -22.76 -5.41
N PRO A 8 5.38 -21.92 -5.90
CA PRO A 8 5.70 -20.56 -6.31
C PRO A 8 6.45 -19.87 -5.17
N LEU A 9 7.40 -19.00 -5.52
CA LEU A 9 8.11 -18.23 -4.52
C LEU A 9 7.10 -17.39 -3.73
N PRO A 10 7.32 -17.15 -2.44
CA PRO A 10 6.54 -16.14 -1.72
C PRO A 10 6.61 -14.83 -2.49
N TRP A 11 5.47 -14.20 -2.74
CA TRP A 11 5.35 -12.94 -3.49
C TRP A 11 6.36 -11.85 -3.07
N GLU A 12 6.74 -11.82 -1.79
CA GLU A 12 7.75 -10.92 -1.24
C GLU A 12 9.15 -11.16 -1.84
N GLU A 13 9.52 -12.42 -2.07
CA GLU A 13 10.76 -12.78 -2.73
C GLU A 13 10.74 -12.46 -4.23
N GLU A 14 9.58 -12.56 -4.88
CA GLU A 14 9.40 -12.17 -6.28
C GLU A 14 9.48 -10.65 -6.46
N LEU A 15 8.81 -9.89 -5.59
CA LEU A 15 8.97 -8.44 -5.50
C LEU A 15 10.42 -8.04 -5.25
N HIS A 16 11.13 -8.72 -4.35
CA HIS A 16 12.52 -8.42 -4.07
C HIS A 16 13.41 -8.69 -5.29
N LYS A 17 13.15 -9.76 -6.05
CA LYS A 17 13.85 -10.03 -7.32
C LYS A 17 13.51 -9.01 -8.41
N ALA A 18 12.25 -8.59 -8.48
CA ALA A 18 11.74 -7.60 -9.42
C ALA A 18 12.05 -6.15 -9.02
N SER A 19 12.51 -5.90 -7.78
CA SER A 19 12.84 -4.57 -7.25
C SER A 19 13.92 -3.83 -8.08
N LYS A 20 14.59 -4.52 -9.01
CA LYS A 20 15.50 -3.97 -10.03
C LYS A 20 14.77 -3.24 -11.17
N GLY A 21 13.75 -2.43 -10.85
CA GLY A 21 13.07 -1.54 -11.80
C GLY A 21 11.91 -2.17 -12.58
N THR A 22 11.53 -3.42 -12.29
CA THR A 22 10.46 -4.14 -13.00
C THR A 22 9.08 -4.00 -12.35
N VAL A 23 8.93 -3.19 -11.30
CA VAL A 23 7.68 -3.05 -10.53
C VAL A 23 7.09 -1.66 -10.66
N VAL A 24 5.76 -1.60 -10.85
CA VAL A 24 4.96 -0.36 -10.81
C VAL A 24 3.84 -0.53 -9.79
N SER A 25 3.55 0.52 -9.02
CA SER A 25 2.34 0.63 -8.21
C SER A 25 1.26 1.34 -9.02
N LEU A 26 0.11 0.69 -9.17
CA LEU A 26 -1.11 1.27 -9.72
C LEU A 26 -2.03 1.68 -8.57
N LYS A 27 -2.42 2.95 -8.53
CA LYS A 27 -3.23 3.57 -7.49
C LYS A 27 -4.57 4.06 -8.01
N ASN A 28 -5.46 4.37 -7.06
CA ASN A 28 -6.83 4.82 -7.32
C ASN A 28 -7.70 3.75 -8.02
N LEU A 29 -7.35 2.48 -7.82
CA LEU A 29 -8.18 1.35 -8.24
C LEU A 29 -9.43 1.23 -7.35
N ASP A 30 -10.42 0.47 -7.78
CA ASP A 30 -11.48 0.06 -6.86
C ASP A 30 -10.89 -0.94 -5.84
N PRO A 31 -11.06 -0.73 -4.53
CA PRO A 31 -10.64 -1.70 -3.52
C PRO A 31 -11.24 -3.10 -3.68
N SER A 32 -12.33 -3.26 -4.44
CA SER A 32 -12.92 -4.58 -4.72
C SER A 32 -12.22 -5.33 -5.83
N PHE A 33 -11.28 -4.72 -6.56
CA PHE A 33 -10.57 -5.38 -7.65
C PHE A 33 -9.75 -6.56 -7.12
N THR A 34 -9.72 -7.62 -7.92
CA THR A 34 -8.88 -8.79 -7.73
C THR A 34 -7.57 -8.61 -8.49
N SER A 35 -6.53 -9.34 -8.08
CA SER A 35 -5.25 -9.34 -8.79
C SER A 35 -5.40 -9.67 -10.27
N SER A 36 -6.23 -10.66 -10.62
CA SER A 36 -6.50 -11.06 -12.02
C SER A 36 -7.15 -9.95 -12.83
N GLU A 37 -8.10 -9.21 -12.26
CA GLU A 37 -8.72 -8.07 -12.96
C GLU A 37 -7.72 -6.96 -13.26
N VAL A 38 -6.72 -6.77 -12.38
CA VAL A 38 -5.63 -5.81 -12.62
C VAL A 38 -4.69 -6.30 -13.73
N GLU A 39 -4.39 -7.61 -13.78
CA GLU A 39 -3.61 -8.20 -14.87
C GLU A 39 -4.32 -8.02 -16.22
N ASP A 40 -5.62 -8.31 -16.25
CA ASP A 40 -6.46 -8.12 -17.43
C ASP A 40 -6.52 -6.65 -17.84
N LEU A 41 -6.68 -5.73 -16.89
CA LEU A 41 -6.66 -4.29 -17.15
C LEU A 41 -5.36 -3.87 -17.85
N VAL A 42 -4.21 -4.28 -17.31
CA VAL A 42 -2.90 -3.94 -17.88
C VAL A 42 -2.70 -4.58 -19.24
N TRP A 43 -3.15 -5.83 -19.41
CA TRP A 43 -3.13 -6.52 -20.70
C TRP A 43 -3.95 -5.79 -21.76
N HIS A 44 -5.19 -5.40 -21.43
CA HIS A 44 -6.07 -4.74 -22.38
C HIS A 44 -5.57 -3.34 -22.75
N ALA A 45 -5.10 -2.56 -21.77
CA ALA A 45 -4.65 -1.19 -21.96
C ALA A 45 -3.27 -1.08 -22.64
N PHE A 46 -2.31 -1.92 -22.24
CA PHE A 46 -0.91 -1.76 -22.66
C PHE A 46 -0.40 -2.90 -23.55
N LYS A 47 -1.16 -4.00 -23.70
CA LYS A 47 -0.76 -5.23 -24.42
C LYS A 47 0.50 -5.88 -23.84
N VAL A 48 0.65 -5.78 -22.52
CA VAL A 48 1.79 -6.36 -21.78
C VAL A 48 1.28 -7.35 -20.75
N SER A 49 1.86 -8.56 -20.74
CA SER A 49 1.59 -9.57 -19.71
C SER A 49 2.38 -9.22 -18.45
N VAL A 50 1.67 -9.19 -17.32
CA VAL A 50 2.20 -8.84 -16.01
C VAL A 50 1.70 -9.84 -14.97
N GLU A 51 2.32 -9.80 -13.81
CA GLU A 51 1.81 -10.44 -12.61
C GLU A 51 1.42 -9.34 -11.62
N ALA A 52 0.19 -9.35 -11.14
CA ALA A 52 -0.31 -8.30 -10.26
C ALA A 52 -0.66 -8.83 -8.88
N LYS A 53 -0.51 -7.97 -7.88
CA LYS A 53 -1.06 -8.22 -6.55
C LYS A 53 -1.70 -6.98 -5.99
N MET A 54 -2.99 -7.10 -5.69
CA MET A 54 -3.71 -6.09 -4.92
C MET A 54 -3.14 -6.02 -3.50
N ILE A 55 -2.82 -4.80 -3.07
CA ILE A 55 -2.38 -4.53 -1.71
C ILE A 55 -3.58 -4.69 -0.78
N GLN A 56 -3.41 -5.49 0.26
CA GLN A 56 -4.46 -5.71 1.25
C GLN A 56 -4.72 -4.43 2.04
N ARG A 57 -6.01 -4.16 2.30
CA ARG A 57 -6.44 -3.04 3.12
C ARG A 57 -5.93 -3.20 4.55
N SER A 58 -5.30 -2.15 5.07
CA SER A 58 -4.92 -2.03 6.48
C SER A 58 -5.84 -1.02 7.18
N THR A 59 -5.77 -0.97 8.51
CA THR A 59 -6.52 0.00 9.33
C THR A 59 -6.20 1.46 8.99
N PHE A 60 -5.08 1.72 8.33
CA PHE A 60 -4.64 3.06 7.92
C PHE A 60 -4.83 3.33 6.42
N SER A 61 -5.36 2.36 5.68
CA SER A 61 -5.61 2.51 4.24
C SER A 61 -6.93 3.22 3.98
N SER A 62 -6.97 4.06 2.94
CA SER A 62 -8.22 4.69 2.52
C SER A 62 -9.23 3.62 2.13
N PRO A 63 -10.50 3.72 2.58
CA PRO A 63 -11.51 2.75 2.23
C PRO A 63 -11.98 2.86 0.78
N HIS A 64 -11.62 3.94 0.09
CA HIS A 64 -12.14 4.29 -1.24
C HIS A 64 -11.15 4.04 -2.36
N TYR A 65 -9.86 3.87 -2.05
CA TYR A 65 -8.79 3.77 -3.05
C TYR A 65 -8.01 2.48 -2.86
N GLY A 66 -7.98 1.65 -3.90
CA GLY A 66 -7.14 0.47 -3.99
C GLY A 66 -5.76 0.80 -4.56
N GLU A 67 -4.80 -0.04 -4.20
CA GLU A 67 -3.44 -0.03 -4.76
C GLU A 67 -3.06 -1.46 -5.16
N ALA A 68 -2.39 -1.60 -6.30
CA ALA A 68 -1.87 -2.87 -6.79
C ALA A 68 -0.39 -2.73 -7.14
N LEU A 69 0.41 -3.74 -6.78
CA LEU A 69 1.76 -3.88 -7.28
C LEU A 69 1.75 -4.75 -8.54
N VAL A 70 2.34 -4.24 -9.60
CA VAL A 70 2.41 -4.91 -10.90
C VAL A 70 3.86 -5.19 -11.24
N VAL A 71 4.18 -6.47 -11.39
CA VAL A 71 5.50 -6.97 -11.76
C VAL A 71 5.52 -7.28 -13.25
N PHE A 72 6.42 -6.60 -13.96
CA PHE A 72 6.63 -6.79 -15.38
C PHE A 72 7.68 -7.86 -15.63
N LYS A 73 7.49 -8.64 -16.71
CA LYS A 73 8.50 -9.62 -17.16
C LYS A 73 9.71 -8.98 -17.83
N SER A 74 9.55 -7.76 -18.36
CA SER A 74 10.58 -7.00 -19.07
C SER A 74 10.96 -5.73 -18.30
N THR A 75 12.24 -5.36 -18.33
CA THR A 75 12.78 -4.17 -17.66
C THR A 75 12.35 -2.84 -18.29
N ASP A 76 11.98 -2.86 -19.57
CA ASP A 76 11.69 -1.62 -20.32
C ASP A 76 10.19 -1.28 -20.33
N ALA A 77 9.35 -2.30 -20.06
CA ALA A 77 7.90 -2.15 -20.04
C ALA A 77 7.37 -1.21 -18.94
N PRO A 78 7.88 -1.22 -17.69
CA PRO A 78 7.47 -0.30 -16.63
C PRO A 78 7.55 1.18 -17.04
N GLU A 79 8.66 1.60 -17.64
CA GLU A 79 8.87 2.99 -18.05
C GLU A 79 7.94 3.40 -19.18
N SER A 80 7.74 2.50 -20.15
CA SER A 80 6.78 2.70 -21.23
C SER A 80 5.36 2.89 -20.67
N VAL A 81 4.92 2.00 -19.77
CA VAL A 81 3.59 2.08 -19.15
C VAL A 81 3.44 3.34 -18.31
N LEU A 82 4.43 3.70 -17.48
CA LEU A 82 4.41 4.93 -16.70
C LEU A 82 4.36 6.18 -17.59
N SER A 83 5.12 6.20 -18.69
CA SER A 83 5.10 7.30 -19.64
C SER A 83 3.74 7.44 -20.34
N LYS A 84 3.09 6.30 -20.67
CA LYS A 84 1.74 6.29 -21.23
C LYS A 84 0.72 6.76 -20.21
N LEU A 85 0.73 6.25 -18.98
CA LEU A 85 -0.18 6.71 -17.90
C LEU A 85 -0.05 8.20 -17.58
N ARG A 86 1.13 8.80 -17.80
CA ARG A 86 1.33 10.25 -17.61
C ARG A 86 0.85 11.08 -18.79
N LYS A 87 0.91 10.54 -20.00
CA LYS A 87 0.50 11.22 -21.25
C LYS A 87 -0.98 11.03 -21.55
N GLU A 88 -1.50 9.85 -21.22
CA GLU A 88 -2.84 9.36 -21.53
C GLU A 88 -3.53 9.00 -20.22
N CYS A 89 -4.81 9.34 -20.08
CA CYS A 89 -5.58 8.99 -18.90
C CYS A 89 -6.20 7.59 -19.07
N LEU A 90 -5.74 6.60 -18.31
CA LEU A 90 -6.42 5.31 -18.22
C LEU A 90 -7.64 5.46 -17.31
N MET A 91 -8.82 5.60 -17.92
CA MET A 91 -10.09 5.64 -17.20
C MET A 91 -10.72 4.26 -17.10
N LEU A 92 -11.11 3.88 -15.89
CA LEU A 92 -11.94 2.72 -15.61
C LEU A 92 -13.41 3.01 -15.97
N ALA A 93 -14.21 1.95 -16.10
CA ALA A 93 -15.62 2.06 -16.46
C ALA A 93 -16.46 2.85 -15.42
N ASP A 94 -15.99 2.93 -14.17
CA ASP A 94 -16.61 3.72 -13.11
C ASP A 94 -16.19 5.20 -13.12
N GLY A 95 -15.38 5.61 -14.11
CA GLY A 95 -14.88 6.96 -14.29
C GLY A 95 -13.63 7.29 -13.49
N ARG A 96 -13.03 6.34 -12.76
CA ARG A 96 -11.77 6.56 -12.04
C ARG A 96 -10.58 6.57 -12.99
N ILE A 97 -9.65 7.49 -12.77
CA ILE A 97 -8.37 7.53 -13.47
C ILE A 97 -7.35 6.71 -12.68
N VAL A 98 -6.69 5.77 -13.32
CA VAL A 98 -5.60 4.97 -12.71
C VAL A 98 -4.29 5.73 -12.83
N PHE A 99 -3.54 5.79 -11.73
CA PHE A 99 -2.22 6.42 -11.71
C PHE A 99 -1.13 5.38 -11.46
N GLY A 100 -0.01 5.52 -12.16
CA GLY A 100 1.16 4.68 -11.98
C GLY A 100 2.29 5.42 -11.30
N GLU A 101 2.91 4.81 -10.29
CA GLU A 101 4.14 5.30 -9.68
C GLU A 101 5.16 4.17 -9.47
N ARG A 102 6.44 4.52 -9.31
CA ARG A 102 7.41 3.52 -8.86
C ARG A 102 7.23 3.31 -7.36
N PRO A 103 7.02 2.07 -6.88
CA PRO A 103 6.80 1.82 -5.47
C PRO A 103 8.07 2.09 -4.66
N THR A 104 7.88 2.63 -3.45
CA THR A 104 8.97 2.68 -2.46
C THR A 104 9.02 1.34 -1.76
N LEU A 105 9.73 0.38 -2.35
CA LEU A 105 9.97 -0.92 -1.72
C LEU A 105 10.99 -0.75 -0.60
N ARG A 106 10.58 -0.98 0.64
CA ARG A 106 11.53 -1.11 1.75
C ARG A 106 12.28 -2.43 1.56
N GLU A 107 13.59 -2.42 1.76
CA GLU A 107 14.36 -3.66 1.86
C GLU A 107 13.70 -4.51 2.95
N PHE A 108 13.21 -5.69 2.57
CA PHE A 108 12.76 -6.68 3.53
C PHE A 108 14.03 -7.17 4.24
N ASN A 109 14.44 -6.45 5.27
CA ASN A 109 15.42 -6.95 6.21
C ASN A 109 14.95 -8.33 6.67
N LYS A 110 15.91 -9.27 6.80
CA LYS A 110 15.64 -10.64 7.24
C LYS A 110 14.58 -10.62 8.35
N PRO A 111 13.49 -11.41 8.23
CA PRO A 111 12.51 -11.48 9.30
C PRO A 111 13.26 -11.72 10.60
N ALA A 112 12.97 -10.93 11.63
CA ALA A 112 13.63 -11.05 12.92
C ALA A 112 13.61 -12.53 13.31
N SER A 113 14.79 -13.10 13.64
CA SER A 113 14.91 -14.57 13.81
C SER A 113 14.12 -15.11 15.00
N PHE A 114 13.40 -14.24 15.71
CA PHE A 114 12.54 -14.57 16.82
C PHE A 114 11.15 -13.97 16.61
N VAL A 115 10.15 -14.84 16.58
CA VAL A 115 8.74 -14.46 16.58
C VAL A 115 8.47 -13.66 17.86
N GLY A 116 7.97 -12.42 17.73
CA GLY A 116 7.61 -11.56 18.86
C GLY A 116 8.62 -10.48 19.24
N HIS A 117 9.83 -10.47 18.67
CA HIS A 117 10.79 -9.38 18.89
C HIS A 117 10.88 -8.48 17.65
N LEU A 118 10.31 -7.26 17.74
CA LEU A 118 10.58 -6.19 16.78
C LEU A 118 12.01 -5.71 16.99
N VAL A 119 12.95 -6.21 16.19
CA VAL A 119 14.33 -5.69 16.18
C VAL A 119 14.31 -4.37 15.42
N ILE A 120 14.29 -3.26 16.16
CA ILE A 120 14.49 -1.92 15.59
C ILE A 120 15.99 -1.77 15.35
N ASP A 121 16.39 -1.75 14.09
CA ASP A 121 17.79 -1.57 13.73
C ASP A 121 18.25 -0.16 14.15
N LYS A 122 19.27 -0.09 15.00
CA LYS A 122 19.70 1.18 15.61
C LYS A 122 20.38 2.04 14.55
N ASN A 123 19.74 3.13 14.14
CA ASN A 123 20.35 4.14 13.27
C ASN A 123 21.64 4.68 13.92
N ARG A 124 22.63 5.08 13.10
CA ARG A 124 23.94 5.59 13.57
C ARG A 124 23.83 6.68 14.65
N SER A 125 22.80 7.53 14.57
CA SER A 125 22.55 8.60 15.54
C SER A 125 22.13 8.10 16.93
N GLN A 126 21.44 6.95 17.04
CA GLN A 126 21.10 6.34 18.33
C GLN A 126 22.31 5.74 19.04
N ARG A 127 23.36 5.35 18.30
CA ARG A 127 24.60 4.83 18.90
C ARG A 127 25.46 5.91 19.58
N GLN A 128 25.26 7.18 19.23
CA GLN A 128 26.00 8.30 19.81
C GLN A 128 25.39 8.77 21.14
N HIS A 129 24.08 8.59 21.36
CA HIS A 129 23.51 8.73 22.68
C HIS A 129 23.88 7.51 23.53
N LYS A 130 24.68 7.74 24.58
CA LYS A 130 24.95 6.73 25.62
C LYS A 130 23.60 6.16 26.09
N GLU A 131 23.32 4.91 25.75
CA GLU A 131 22.12 4.22 26.22
C GLU A 131 22.16 4.23 27.75
N LYS A 132 21.32 5.05 28.37
CA LYS A 132 20.92 4.78 29.75
C LYS A 132 20.29 3.40 29.70
N SER A 133 20.73 2.48 30.54
CA SER A 133 20.30 1.08 30.60
C SER A 133 18.82 0.97 31.00
N ALA A 134 17.92 1.43 30.14
CA ALA A 134 16.48 1.29 30.28
C ALA A 134 16.13 -0.11 29.78
N VAL A 135 16.00 -1.05 30.72
CA VAL A 135 15.47 -2.38 30.43
C VAL A 135 13.97 -2.20 30.21
N SER A 136 13.57 -2.06 28.95
CA SER A 136 12.16 -1.98 28.58
C SER A 136 11.63 -3.40 28.42
N THR A 137 11.03 -3.96 29.47
CA THR A 137 10.20 -5.16 29.34
C THR A 137 8.81 -4.76 28.86
N SER A 138 8.17 -5.62 28.08
CA SER A 138 6.75 -5.48 27.76
C SER A 138 5.95 -5.55 29.06
N HIS A 139 5.27 -4.47 29.43
CA HIS A 139 4.52 -4.39 30.68
C HIS A 139 3.32 -3.42 30.54
N PHE A 140 2.41 -3.46 31.50
CA PHE A 140 1.31 -2.51 31.61
C PHE A 140 1.68 -1.43 32.63
N SER A 141 1.57 -0.16 32.24
CA SER A 141 1.93 0.94 33.13
C SER A 141 0.95 1.05 34.30
N GLN A 142 1.48 1.34 35.49
CA GLN A 142 0.67 1.51 36.69
C GLN A 142 0.16 2.95 36.76
N SER A 143 -1.06 3.16 37.26
CA SER A 143 -1.72 4.48 37.27
C SER A 143 -1.00 5.58 38.05
N ASN A 144 -0.02 5.22 38.86
CA ASN A 144 0.82 6.12 39.64
C ASN A 144 2.17 6.44 38.96
N THR A 145 2.37 6.06 37.70
CA THR A 145 3.61 6.35 36.95
C THR A 145 3.37 7.38 35.86
N ILE A 146 4.40 8.18 35.58
CA ILE A 146 4.39 9.13 34.45
C ILE A 146 4.18 8.44 33.10
N GLU A 147 4.61 7.19 32.97
CA GLU A 147 4.38 6.38 31.77
C GLU A 147 2.89 6.16 31.53
N TYR A 148 2.11 5.92 32.59
CA TYR A 148 0.66 5.79 32.47
C TYR A 148 0.02 7.09 32.01
N ASP A 149 0.35 8.23 32.63
CA ASP A 149 -0.21 9.52 32.27
C ASP A 149 0.10 9.87 30.80
N LEU A 150 1.37 9.70 30.38
CA LEU A 150 1.76 9.91 28.98
C LEU A 150 1.06 8.93 28.04
N ALA A 151 0.92 7.66 28.43
CA ALA A 151 0.20 6.67 27.63
C ALA A 151 -1.28 7.04 27.47
N MET A 152 -1.93 7.57 28.50
CA MET A 152 -3.30 8.05 28.43
C MET A 152 -3.42 9.28 27.52
N ASP A 153 -2.50 10.24 27.60
CA ASP A 153 -2.44 11.37 26.67
C ASP A 153 -2.29 10.90 25.21
N TRP A 154 -1.41 9.92 24.98
CA TRP A 154 -1.25 9.28 23.67
C TRP A 154 -2.54 8.60 23.19
N ARG A 155 -3.28 7.92 24.09
CA ARG A 155 -4.59 7.33 23.75
C ARG A 155 -5.60 8.39 23.35
N VAL A 156 -5.68 9.51 24.07
CA VAL A 156 -6.57 10.63 23.71
C VAL A 156 -6.20 11.19 22.33
N LEU A 157 -4.91 11.34 22.03
CA LEU A 157 -4.46 11.78 20.70
C LEU A 157 -4.79 10.76 19.61
N GLN A 158 -4.64 9.46 19.89
CA GLN A 158 -5.01 8.38 18.97
C GLN A 158 -6.52 8.41 18.66
N GLU A 159 -7.38 8.50 19.66
CA GLU A 159 -8.83 8.59 19.46
C GLU A 159 -9.24 9.84 18.66
N ARG A 160 -8.56 10.97 18.89
CA ARG A 160 -8.75 12.17 18.07
C ARG A 160 -8.36 11.89 16.63
N SER A 161 -7.17 11.34 16.38
CA SER A 161 -6.73 10.97 15.04
C SER A 161 -7.73 10.04 14.34
N ASP A 162 -8.23 9.03 15.03
CA ASP A 162 -9.20 8.07 14.48
C ASP A 162 -10.49 8.78 14.05
N LYS A 163 -11.04 9.66 14.90
CA LYS A 163 -12.21 10.48 14.56
C LYS A 163 -11.96 11.37 13.34
N TRP A 164 -10.79 11.98 13.26
CA TRP A 164 -10.41 12.83 12.12
C TRP A 164 -10.36 12.03 10.81
N TRP A 165 -9.77 10.83 10.83
CA TRP A 165 -9.76 9.93 9.68
C TRP A 165 -11.16 9.48 9.26
N THR A 166 -12.03 9.13 10.21
CA THR A 166 -13.41 8.77 9.92
C THR A 166 -14.14 9.92 9.22
N LEU A 167 -14.09 11.13 9.78
CA LEU A 167 -14.74 12.31 9.20
C LEU A 167 -14.20 12.64 7.80
N LEU A 168 -12.88 12.54 7.62
CA LEU A 168 -12.24 12.76 6.33
C LEU A 168 -12.75 11.77 5.27
N HIS A 169 -12.79 10.47 5.60
CA HIS A 169 -13.22 9.44 4.68
C HIS A 169 -14.72 9.53 4.36
N GLU A 170 -15.56 9.95 5.31
CA GLU A 170 -16.97 10.23 5.06
C GLU A 170 -17.15 11.39 4.08
N GLU A 171 -16.42 12.50 4.26
CA GLU A 171 -16.51 13.63 3.35
C GLU A 171 -15.97 13.28 1.96
N GLN A 172 -14.84 12.55 1.89
CA GLN A 172 -14.32 12.03 0.62
C GLN A 172 -15.35 11.16 -0.10
N ALA A 173 -16.06 10.28 0.61
CA ALA A 173 -17.10 9.43 0.02
C ALA A 173 -18.21 10.29 -0.64
N LYS A 174 -18.67 11.33 0.05
CA LYS A 174 -19.69 12.26 -0.47
C LYS A 174 -19.20 12.99 -1.72
N GLN A 175 -17.95 13.44 -1.72
CA GLN A 175 -17.36 14.13 -2.86
C GLN A 175 -17.20 13.21 -4.08
N ILE A 176 -16.75 11.96 -3.87
CA ILE A 176 -16.67 10.94 -4.92
C ILE A 176 -18.06 10.67 -5.51
N GLN A 177 -19.07 10.45 -4.67
CA GLN A 177 -20.44 10.20 -5.12
C GLN A 177 -21.03 11.38 -5.90
N ARG A 178 -20.78 12.62 -5.45
CA ARG A 178 -21.16 13.84 -6.18
C ARG A 178 -20.47 13.90 -7.54
N GLY A 179 -19.16 13.65 -7.60
CA GLY A 179 -18.39 13.61 -8.85
C GLY A 179 -18.91 12.57 -9.84
N GLN A 180 -19.17 11.34 -9.37
CA GLN A 180 -19.75 10.28 -10.19
C GLN A 180 -21.14 10.63 -10.72
N SER A 181 -21.99 11.25 -9.89
CA SER A 181 -23.32 11.69 -10.30
C SER A 181 -23.25 12.75 -11.41
N LEU A 182 -22.33 13.71 -11.30
CA LEU A 182 -22.09 14.73 -12.32
C LEU A 182 -21.59 14.13 -13.64
N LEU A 183 -20.69 13.14 -13.58
CA LEU A 183 -20.20 12.46 -14.78
C LEU A 183 -21.32 11.67 -15.49
N ARG A 184 -22.14 10.94 -14.73
CA ARG A 184 -23.31 10.20 -15.28
C ARG A 184 -24.31 11.13 -15.97
N LEU A 185 -24.59 12.30 -15.37
CA LEU A 185 -25.51 13.28 -15.97
C LEU A 185 -25.00 13.76 -17.33
N LYS A 186 -23.70 14.07 -17.45
CA LYS A 186 -23.10 14.55 -18.70
C LYS A 186 -23.12 13.49 -19.81
N CYS A 187 -22.88 12.22 -19.50
CA CYS A 187 -22.89 11.14 -20.49
C CYS A 187 -24.30 10.82 -21.03
N ASN A 188 -25.37 11.15 -20.29
CA ASN A 188 -26.74 10.94 -20.74
C ASN A 188 -27.31 12.09 -21.59
N THR A 189 -26.56 13.20 -21.75
CA THR A 189 -27.02 14.39 -22.49
C THR A 189 -26.38 14.54 -23.87
N THR A 190 -25.53 13.59 -24.27
CA THR A 190 -24.85 13.48 -25.57
C THR A 190 -25.26 12.21 -26.27
#